data_AF-A0A914G2L4-F1
#
_entry.id   AF-A0A914G2L4-F1
#
_cell.length_a   1.000
_cell.length_b   1.000
_cell.length_c   1.000
_cell.angle_alpha   90.00
_cell.angle_beta   90.00
_cell.angle_gamma   90.00
#
_symmetry.space_group_name_H-M   'P 1'
#
loop_
_entity.id
_entity.type
_entity.pdbx_description
1 polymer ?
#
loop_
_entity_poly.entity_id
_entity_poly.type
_entity_poly.pdbx_seq_one_letter_code
_entity_poly.pdbx_strand_id
1 'polypeptide(L)'
;MSSDSGSDSSAEDRRPLASGRRRKSAINYGKIVEDMSITDFSGFDIFNADDDDLSLRYAAANSRLPFDRLSAEELNYFADIVQSKASKNLYLYLRNRCLQIWHMGPQVQLTYEAYKNEIKSPLNSDLNLLQRVHAFLERHCYINYGLFHVTVRKSPTIRRKVIVVGAGYAGLMAALQLRFFGFDVVLLEGRPRTGGRVMTYRFDNKQGVKGCGDLGGMIVMGIG
;
A
#
# COMPACT_ATOMS: atom_id res chain seq x y z
N MET A 1 76.57 15.43 -20.44
CA MET A 1 76.40 16.80 -19.88
C MET A 1 74.98 17.21 -20.26
N SER A 2 73.97 17.16 -19.39
CA SER A 2 73.93 17.40 -17.95
C SER A 2 72.78 16.62 -17.28
N SER A 3 72.94 16.38 -15.96
CA SER A 3 72.00 15.94 -14.91
C SER A 3 70.73 16.83 -14.84
N ASP A 4 69.61 16.53 -14.18
CA ASP A 4 69.22 15.97 -12.86
C ASP A 4 67.71 15.60 -12.95
N SER A 5 67.15 14.50 -12.43
CA SER A 5 66.88 14.04 -11.05
C SER A 5 65.63 14.66 -10.34
N GLY A 6 64.87 13.78 -9.67
CA GLY A 6 63.88 14.06 -8.61
C GLY A 6 62.48 14.50 -9.07
N SER A 7 61.38 13.76 -8.92
CA SER A 7 60.74 13.12 -7.74
C SER A 7 59.51 13.91 -7.25
N ASP A 8 58.44 13.15 -7.11
CA ASP A 8 57.45 13.19 -6.04
C ASP A 8 56.06 13.79 -6.29
N SER A 9 55.14 13.03 -5.71
CA SER A 9 53.71 13.03 -5.62
C SER A 9 53.05 14.36 -5.28
N SER A 10 51.87 14.57 -5.86
CA SER A 10 50.86 15.49 -5.33
C SER A 10 49.47 14.99 -5.69
N ALA A 11 48.89 14.34 -4.67
CA ALA A 11 47.49 14.07 -4.37
C ALA A 11 46.42 14.49 -5.40
N GLU A 12 45.57 13.51 -5.73
CA GLU A 12 44.22 13.69 -6.26
C GLU A 12 43.44 14.72 -5.42
N ASP A 13 43.08 15.86 -6.02
CA ASP A 13 42.11 16.82 -5.48
C ASP A 13 40.68 16.23 -5.59
N ARG A 14 40.37 15.21 -4.77
CA ARG A 14 38.99 14.76 -4.54
C ARG A 14 38.30 15.74 -3.59
N ARG A 15 37.82 16.86 -4.11
CA ARG A 15 36.86 17.70 -3.39
C ARG A 15 35.57 16.89 -3.12
N PRO A 16 35.13 16.71 -1.87
CA PRO A 16 33.82 16.15 -1.60
C PRO A 16 32.76 17.18 -2.04
N LEU A 17 31.89 16.78 -2.96
CA LEU A 17 30.67 17.51 -3.27
C LEU A 17 29.90 17.72 -1.97
N ALA A 18 29.80 18.98 -1.54
CA ALA A 18 29.06 19.39 -0.37
C ALA A 18 27.66 18.77 -0.43
N SER A 19 27.34 17.89 0.54
CA SER A 19 26.01 17.34 0.71
C SER A 19 25.08 18.48 1.13
N GLY A 20 24.50 19.16 0.14
CA GLY A 20 23.44 20.13 0.34
C GLY A 20 22.29 19.44 1.07
N ARG A 21 22.20 19.68 2.38
CA ARG A 21 21.10 19.23 3.22
C ARG A 21 19.85 19.94 2.70
N ARG A 22 19.14 19.28 1.78
CA ARG A 22 17.91 19.78 1.16
C ARG A 22 16.92 20.03 2.31
N ARG A 23 16.73 21.30 2.66
CA ARG A 23 15.73 21.71 3.66
C ARG A 23 14.40 21.17 3.17
N LYS A 24 13.84 20.19 3.88
CA LYS A 24 12.43 19.83 3.74
C LYS A 24 11.66 21.09 4.09
N SER A 25 10.99 21.73 3.12
CA SER A 25 10.02 22.76 3.45
C SER A 25 8.93 22.08 4.26
N ALA A 26 8.90 22.31 5.57
CA ALA A 26 7.82 21.83 6.41
C ALA A 26 6.55 22.55 5.95
N ILE A 27 5.72 21.85 5.16
CA ILE A 27 4.38 22.32 4.84
C ILE A 27 3.68 22.47 6.20
N ASN A 28 3.26 23.69 6.54
CA ASN A 28 2.57 23.94 7.80
C ASN A 28 1.12 23.48 7.65
N TYR A 29 0.89 22.18 7.84
CA TYR A 29 -0.45 21.60 7.80
C TYR A 29 -1.36 22.21 8.87
N GLY A 30 -0.80 22.72 9.98
CA GLY A 30 -1.55 23.49 10.97
C GLY A 30 -2.22 24.70 10.34
N LYS A 31 -1.45 25.49 9.58
CA LYS A 31 -1.97 26.64 8.84
C LYS A 31 -2.93 26.25 7.71
N ILE A 32 -2.69 25.14 6.99
CA ILE A 32 -3.65 24.67 5.97
C ILE A 32 -4.99 24.31 6.62
N VAL A 33 -4.96 23.61 7.76
CA VAL A 33 -6.14 23.24 8.56
C VAL A 33 -6.82 24.47 9.18
N GLU A 34 -6.05 25.45 9.65
CA GLU A 34 -6.57 26.72 10.18
C GLU A 34 -7.15 27.64 9.08
N ASP A 35 -6.46 27.82 7.95
CA ASP A 35 -6.93 28.58 6.78
C ASP A 35 -8.16 27.91 6.11
N MET A 36 -8.40 26.61 6.37
CA MET A 36 -9.61 25.87 6.02
C MET A 36 -10.81 26.15 6.97
N SER A 37 -10.69 27.06 7.94
CA SER A 37 -11.67 27.26 9.03
C SER A 37 -11.99 25.98 9.82
N ILE A 38 -11.01 25.07 9.96
CA ILE A 38 -11.15 23.87 10.81
C ILE A 38 -10.72 24.23 12.23
N THR A 39 -11.33 25.26 12.81
CA THR A 39 -11.17 25.61 14.23
C THR A 39 -12.37 25.20 15.07
N ASP A 40 -13.41 24.63 14.46
CA ASP A 40 -14.46 23.95 15.17
C ASP A 40 -15.04 22.85 14.27
N PHE A 41 -15.04 21.59 14.72
CA PHE A 41 -15.68 20.48 14.00
C PHE A 41 -17.22 20.57 14.02
N SER A 42 -17.77 21.73 14.40
CA SER A 42 -19.20 22.00 14.53
C SER A 42 -19.81 22.77 13.35
N GLY A 43 -19.02 23.28 12.39
CA GLY A 43 -19.53 24.28 11.44
C GLY A 43 -18.93 24.33 10.03
N PHE A 44 -18.08 23.38 9.62
CA PHE A 44 -17.89 23.14 8.18
C PHE A 44 -19.06 22.25 7.77
N ASP A 45 -19.82 22.61 6.73
CA ASP A 45 -20.85 21.75 6.16
C ASP A 45 -20.21 20.53 5.47
N ILE A 46 -19.68 19.65 6.32
CA ILE A 46 -19.59 18.19 6.22
C ILE A 46 -21.02 17.62 6.40
N PHE A 47 -22.09 18.40 6.25
CA PHE A 47 -23.48 17.95 6.36
C PHE A 47 -24.10 17.61 5.00
N ASN A 48 -23.26 17.26 4.02
CA ASN A 48 -23.57 16.17 3.07
C ASN A 48 -22.78 14.89 3.42
N ALA A 49 -22.11 14.84 4.58
CA ALA A 49 -21.01 13.92 4.88
C ALA A 49 -21.11 13.16 6.22
N ASP A 50 -22.33 12.97 6.74
CA ASP A 50 -22.60 11.91 7.73
C ASP A 50 -22.37 10.50 7.11
N ASP A 51 -22.66 10.34 5.82
CA ASP A 51 -22.39 9.10 5.07
C ASP A 51 -20.89 8.89 4.78
N ASP A 52 -20.11 9.96 4.66
CA ASP A 52 -18.66 9.90 4.38
C ASP A 52 -17.83 9.51 5.62
N ASP A 53 -18.14 10.01 6.83
CA ASP A 53 -17.40 9.61 8.04
C ASP A 53 -17.62 8.14 8.39
N LEU A 54 -18.87 7.69 8.32
CA LEU A 54 -19.23 6.29 8.59
C LEU A 54 -18.58 5.34 7.58
N SER A 55 -18.61 5.67 6.29
CA SER A 55 -17.99 4.86 5.24
C SER A 55 -16.46 4.82 5.35
N LEU A 56 -15.80 5.91 5.77
CA LEU A 56 -14.36 5.92 6.07
C LEU A 56 -14.02 5.05 7.30
N ARG A 57 -14.87 5.06 8.35
CA ARG A 57 -14.74 4.16 9.50
C ARG A 57 -14.85 2.70 9.10
N TYR A 58 -15.85 2.35 8.28
CA TYR A 58 -15.99 1.00 7.75
C TYR A 58 -14.79 0.60 6.90
N ALA A 59 -14.27 1.49 6.05
CA ALA A 59 -13.08 1.19 5.26
C ALA A 59 -11.85 0.87 6.14
N ALA A 60 -11.63 1.66 7.20
CA ALA A 60 -10.56 1.39 8.16
C ALA A 60 -10.78 0.05 8.89
N ALA A 61 -12.00 -0.19 9.40
CA ALA A 61 -12.37 -1.40 10.12
C ALA A 61 -12.21 -2.66 9.25
N ASN A 62 -12.66 -2.63 7.99
CA ASN A 62 -12.55 -3.76 7.06
C ASN A 62 -11.10 -4.04 6.65
N SER A 63 -10.24 -3.02 6.76
CA SER A 63 -8.78 -3.16 6.64
C SER A 63 -8.08 -3.55 7.95
N ARG A 64 -8.82 -3.77 9.05
CA ARG A 64 -8.28 -4.04 10.39
C ARG A 64 -7.36 -2.94 10.91
N LEU A 65 -7.64 -1.69 10.54
CA LEU A 65 -6.91 -0.51 10.98
C LEU A 65 -7.80 0.37 11.86
N PRO A 66 -7.26 0.98 12.91
CA PRO A 66 -8.01 1.95 13.70
C PRO A 66 -8.28 3.20 12.86
N PHE A 67 -9.50 3.71 12.87
CA PHE A 67 -9.91 4.86 12.06
C PHE A 67 -9.22 6.17 12.48
N ASP A 68 -9.02 6.38 13.78
CA ASP A 68 -8.68 7.67 14.42
C ASP A 68 -7.24 7.74 14.98
N ARG A 69 -6.44 6.69 14.77
CA ARG A 69 -5.04 6.61 15.21
C ARG A 69 -4.20 5.77 14.26
N LEU A 70 -2.89 5.94 14.34
CA LEU A 70 -1.94 5.16 13.56
C LEU A 70 -1.71 3.81 14.25
N SER A 71 -1.54 2.75 13.46
CA SER A 71 -1.02 1.46 13.93
C SER A 71 0.48 1.56 14.26
N ALA A 72 1.00 0.57 14.99
CA ALA A 72 2.44 0.48 15.26
C ALA A 72 3.28 0.39 13.98
N GLU A 73 2.75 -0.27 12.95
CA GLU A 73 3.40 -0.38 11.65
C GLU A 73 3.42 0.96 10.91
N GLU A 74 2.30 1.69 10.91
CA GLU A 74 2.22 3.04 10.31
C GLU A 74 3.21 4.00 10.97
N LEU A 75 3.38 3.92 12.30
CA LEU A 75 4.33 4.76 13.04
C LEU A 75 5.79 4.57 12.60
N ASN A 76 6.17 3.38 12.12
CA ASN A 76 7.54 3.13 11.62
C ASN A 76 7.84 3.88 10.31
N TYR A 77 6.82 4.14 9.48
CA TYR A 77 6.97 4.81 8.17
C TYR A 77 6.60 6.29 8.19
N PHE A 78 5.81 6.71 9.18
CA PHE A 78 5.19 8.04 9.25
C PHE A 78 5.49 8.75 10.58
N ALA A 79 6.61 8.44 11.22
CA ALA A 79 7.05 9.09 12.46
C ALA A 79 7.15 10.62 12.35
N ASP A 80 7.43 11.15 11.15
CA ASP A 80 7.49 12.59 10.86
C ASP A 80 6.11 13.28 10.89
N ILE A 81 5.02 12.54 10.71
CA ILE A 81 3.64 13.07 10.65
C ILE A 81 3.06 13.30 12.04
N VAL A 82 3.54 12.58 13.04
CA VAL A 82 3.03 12.62 14.42
C VAL A 82 3.36 13.96 15.12
N GLN A 83 4.16 14.82 14.48
CA GLN A 83 4.60 16.10 15.03
C GLN A 83 3.46 17.09 15.28
N SER A 84 2.37 17.04 14.50
CA SER A 84 1.22 17.93 14.68
C SER A 84 -0.11 17.17 14.55
N LYS A 85 -1.13 17.64 15.28
CA LYS A 85 -2.49 17.10 15.19
C LYS A 85 -3.06 17.23 13.78
N ALA A 86 -2.77 18.33 13.10
CA ALA A 86 -3.19 18.59 11.72
C ALA A 86 -2.61 17.57 10.72
N SER A 87 -1.29 17.35 10.77
CA SER A 87 -0.60 16.37 9.90
C SER A 87 -1.12 14.95 10.14
N LYS A 88 -1.32 14.58 11.42
CA LYS A 88 -1.90 13.29 11.81
C LYS A 88 -3.31 13.12 11.22
N ASN A 89 -4.17 14.11 11.37
CA ASN A 89 -5.55 14.06 10.88
C ASN A 89 -5.59 13.97 9.35
N LEU A 90 -4.74 14.72 8.65
CA LEU A 90 -4.62 14.64 7.19
C LEU A 90 -4.19 13.24 6.75
N TYR A 91 -3.16 12.67 7.38
CA TYR A 91 -2.73 11.30 7.08
C TYR A 91 -3.86 10.28 7.26
N LEU A 92 -4.57 10.33 8.39
CA LEU A 92 -5.66 9.40 8.67
C LEU A 92 -6.78 9.51 7.64
N TYR A 93 -7.17 10.73 7.27
CA TYR A 93 -8.15 10.96 6.21
C TYR A 93 -7.67 10.36 4.88
N LEU A 94 -6.46 10.70 4.45
CA LEU A 94 -5.89 10.21 3.19
C LEU A 94 -5.84 8.68 3.16
N ARG A 95 -5.38 8.06 4.24
CA ARG A 95 -5.33 6.60 4.39
C ARG A 95 -6.73 5.99 4.30
N ASN A 96 -7.69 6.47 5.08
CA ASN A 96 -9.05 5.93 5.10
C ASN A 96 -9.75 6.09 3.74
N ARG A 97 -9.55 7.24 3.09
CA ARG A 97 -10.13 7.51 1.77
C ARG A 97 -9.53 6.61 0.70
N CYS A 98 -8.23 6.33 0.76
CA CYS A 98 -7.59 5.37 -0.16
C CYS A 98 -8.17 3.97 -0.02
N LEU A 99 -8.35 3.49 1.22
CA LEU A 99 -9.00 2.21 1.51
C LEU A 99 -10.44 2.16 1.00
N GLN A 100 -11.20 3.22 1.25
CA GLN A 100 -12.59 3.34 0.80
C GLN A 100 -12.69 3.23 -0.72
N ILE A 101 -11.87 3.99 -1.46
CA ILE A 101 -11.86 3.95 -2.93
C ILE A 101 -11.56 2.52 -3.43
N TRP A 102 -10.57 1.84 -2.83
CA TRP A 102 -10.26 0.46 -3.18
C TRP A 102 -11.42 -0.50 -2.90
N HIS A 103 -12.05 -0.40 -1.72
CA HIS A 103 -13.19 -1.27 -1.35
C HIS A 103 -14.42 -1.08 -2.24
N MET A 104 -14.63 0.12 -2.78
CA MET A 104 -15.74 0.40 -3.71
C MET A 104 -15.52 -0.22 -5.10
N GLY A 105 -14.28 -0.54 -5.47
CA GLY A 105 -13.94 -1.08 -6.78
C GLY A 105 -12.69 -1.98 -6.80
N PRO A 106 -12.67 -3.09 -6.03
CA PRO A 106 -11.47 -3.93 -5.88
C PRO A 106 -11.16 -4.77 -7.13
N GLN A 107 -12.01 -4.70 -8.16
CA GLN A 107 -11.86 -5.45 -9.42
C GLN A 107 -10.76 -4.87 -10.31
N VAL A 108 -10.34 -3.62 -10.08
CA VAL A 108 -9.37 -2.88 -10.91
C VAL A 108 -8.31 -2.26 -10.01
N GLN A 109 -7.06 -2.28 -10.47
CA GLN A 109 -5.94 -1.67 -9.75
C GLN A 109 -6.22 -0.18 -9.44
N LEU A 110 -6.14 0.19 -8.16
CA LEU A 110 -6.10 1.57 -7.71
C LEU A 110 -4.68 2.13 -7.90
N THR A 111 -4.47 2.92 -8.96
CA THR A 111 -3.20 3.60 -9.23
C THR A 111 -3.05 4.85 -8.37
N TYR A 112 -1.80 5.34 -8.22
CA TYR A 112 -1.55 6.60 -7.52
C TYR A 112 -2.26 7.78 -8.23
N GLU A 113 -2.25 7.78 -9.56
CA GLU A 113 -2.90 8.81 -10.38
C GLU A 113 -4.42 8.82 -10.17
N ALA A 114 -5.06 7.65 -10.16
CA ALA A 114 -6.49 7.53 -9.89
C ALA A 114 -6.81 8.01 -8.48
N TYR A 115 -6.06 7.53 -7.48
CA TYR A 115 -6.22 7.97 -6.09
C TYR A 115 -6.02 9.49 -5.93
N LYS A 116 -5.00 10.06 -6.58
CA LYS A 116 -4.72 11.50 -6.54
C LYS A 116 -5.86 12.33 -7.12
N ASN A 117 -6.45 11.88 -8.22
CA ASN A 117 -7.54 12.60 -8.88
C ASN A 117 -8.84 12.59 -8.06
N GLU A 118 -9.02 11.58 -7.20
CA GLU A 118 -10.16 11.50 -6.27
C GLU A 118 -10.04 12.45 -5.07
N ILE A 119 -8.82 12.86 -4.68
CA ILE A 119 -8.63 13.75 -3.54
C ILE A 119 -8.76 15.22 -3.96
N LYS A 120 -9.76 15.89 -3.39
CA LYS A 120 -10.07 17.30 -3.65
C LYS A 120 -9.09 18.25 -2.95
N SER A 121 -8.89 19.43 -3.56
CA SER A 121 -8.17 20.54 -2.90
C SER A 121 -8.96 21.02 -1.67
N PRO A 122 -8.30 21.38 -0.56
CA PRO A 122 -6.84 21.45 -0.38
C PRO A 122 -6.21 20.18 0.22
N LEU A 123 -6.95 19.08 0.37
CA LEU A 123 -6.45 17.83 0.95
C LEU A 123 -5.38 17.14 0.09
N ASN A 124 -5.31 17.48 -1.20
CA ASN A 124 -4.25 17.06 -2.13
C ASN A 124 -3.03 18.01 -2.18
N SER A 125 -2.92 18.98 -1.27
CA SER A 125 -1.83 19.98 -1.29
C SER A 125 -0.44 19.36 -1.12
N ASP A 126 -0.34 18.27 -0.35
CA ASP A 126 0.92 17.54 -0.20
C ASP A 126 0.93 16.24 -1.01
N LEU A 127 1.46 16.34 -2.22
CA LEU A 127 1.61 15.23 -3.14
C LEU A 127 2.60 14.17 -2.64
N ASN A 128 3.60 14.55 -1.84
CA ASN A 128 4.58 13.60 -1.30
C ASN A 128 3.93 12.70 -0.25
N LEU A 129 3.16 13.30 0.67
CA LEU A 129 2.38 12.53 1.63
C LEU A 129 1.40 11.60 0.94
N LEU A 130 0.64 12.12 -0.02
CA LEU A 130 -0.35 11.35 -0.79
C LEU A 130 0.29 10.12 -1.46
N GLN A 131 1.47 10.31 -2.08
CA GLN A 131 2.21 9.22 -2.72
C GLN A 131 2.73 8.21 -1.69
N ARG A 132 3.24 8.66 -0.55
CA ARG A 132 3.71 7.77 0.53
C ARG A 132 2.57 6.93 1.10
N VAL A 133 1.38 7.51 1.30
CA VAL A 133 0.19 6.79 1.79
C VAL A 133 -0.19 5.68 0.80
N HIS A 134 -0.36 6.01 -0.48
CA HIS A 134 -0.70 5.02 -1.51
C HIS A 134 0.35 3.89 -1.58
N ALA A 135 1.63 4.26 -1.62
CA ALA A 135 2.73 3.29 -1.68
C ALA A 135 2.80 2.39 -0.44
N PHE A 136 2.54 2.93 0.76
CA PHE A 136 2.48 2.15 1.99
C PHE A 136 1.35 1.12 1.94
N LEU A 137 0.13 1.56 1.61
CA LEU A 137 -1.04 0.68 1.57
C LEU A 137 -0.90 -0.42 0.51
N GLU A 138 -0.36 -0.07 -0.65
CA GLU A 138 -0.11 -1.04 -1.73
C GLU A 138 0.98 -2.04 -1.34
N ARG A 139 2.06 -1.59 -0.68
CA ARG A 139 3.16 -2.47 -0.27
C ARG A 139 2.74 -3.50 0.77
N HIS A 140 1.84 -3.12 1.69
CA HIS A 140 1.37 -3.97 2.78
C HIS A 140 0.06 -4.69 2.45
N CYS A 141 -0.38 -4.66 1.18
CA CYS A 141 -1.58 -5.35 0.69
C CYS A 141 -2.88 -4.88 1.37
N TYR A 142 -2.97 -3.62 1.76
CA TYR A 142 -4.24 -3.00 2.18
C TYR A 142 -5.10 -2.60 0.97
N ILE A 143 -4.46 -2.34 -0.18
CA ILE A 143 -5.10 -2.11 -1.47
C ILE A 143 -4.39 -2.96 -2.53
N ASN A 144 -4.99 -3.11 -3.72
CA ASN A 144 -4.39 -3.85 -4.85
C ASN A 144 -3.94 -5.26 -4.44
N TYR A 145 -4.81 -5.99 -3.76
CA TYR A 145 -4.59 -7.38 -3.34
C TYR A 145 -5.64 -8.31 -3.95
N GLY A 146 -5.33 -9.60 -4.01
CA GLY A 146 -6.24 -10.60 -4.57
C GLY A 146 -6.22 -10.62 -6.11
N LEU A 147 -7.39 -10.79 -6.72
CA LEU A 147 -7.54 -10.88 -8.16
C LEU A 147 -8.22 -9.62 -8.72
N PHE A 148 -7.47 -8.83 -9.47
CA PHE A 148 -7.92 -7.57 -10.05
C PHE A 148 -7.27 -7.33 -11.42
N HIS A 149 -7.89 -6.47 -12.23
CA HIS A 149 -7.36 -6.04 -13.51
C HIS A 149 -6.20 -5.05 -13.31
N VAL A 150 -4.99 -5.49 -13.67
CA VAL A 150 -3.76 -4.66 -13.62
C VAL A 150 -3.72 -3.76 -14.84
N THR A 151 -3.88 -2.45 -14.62
CA THR A 151 -3.82 -1.42 -15.66
C THR A 151 -2.41 -0.91 -15.88
N VAL A 152 -1.59 -0.87 -14.83
CA VAL A 152 -0.19 -0.41 -14.88
C VAL A 152 0.72 -1.51 -14.35
N ARG A 153 1.51 -2.10 -15.25
CA ARG A 153 2.51 -3.10 -14.88
C ARG A 153 3.77 -2.45 -14.35
N LYS A 154 4.25 -2.93 -13.21
CA LYS A 154 5.55 -2.53 -12.65
C LYS A 154 6.67 -3.23 -13.40
N SER A 155 7.60 -2.46 -13.96
CA SER A 155 8.86 -2.97 -14.49
C SER A 155 9.97 -2.68 -13.47
N PRO A 156 10.41 -3.67 -12.68
CA PRO A 156 11.52 -3.43 -11.78
C PRO A 156 12.80 -3.26 -12.60
N THR A 157 13.67 -2.37 -12.14
CA THR A 157 15.01 -2.18 -12.71
C THR A 157 15.88 -3.43 -12.55
N ILE A 158 15.61 -4.24 -11.52
CA ILE A 158 16.27 -5.52 -11.26
C ILE A 158 15.21 -6.60 -11.10
N ARG A 159 15.19 -7.57 -12.03
CA ARG A 159 14.32 -8.75 -11.91
C ARG A 159 14.94 -9.76 -10.95
N ARG A 160 14.46 -9.77 -9.71
CA ARG A 160 14.83 -10.81 -8.73
C ARG A 160 13.90 -12.01 -8.89
N LYS A 161 14.47 -13.21 -8.82
CA LYS A 161 13.73 -14.47 -8.82
C LYS A 161 13.32 -14.85 -7.40
N VAL A 162 12.07 -15.28 -7.23
CA VAL A 162 11.53 -15.74 -5.97
C VAL A 162 10.87 -17.10 -6.17
N ILE A 163 11.19 -18.06 -5.31
CA ILE A 163 10.52 -19.35 -5.27
C ILE A 163 9.56 -19.35 -4.08
N VAL A 164 8.29 -19.66 -4.34
CA VAL A 164 7.27 -19.87 -3.31
C VAL A 164 7.00 -21.37 -3.21
N VAL A 165 7.12 -21.93 -2.01
CA VAL A 165 6.88 -23.36 -1.74
C VAL A 165 5.50 -23.54 -1.10
N GLY A 166 4.64 -24.30 -1.77
CA GLY A 166 3.26 -24.60 -1.41
C GLY A 166 2.25 -23.71 -2.15
N ALA A 167 1.40 -24.31 -2.98
CA ALA A 167 0.27 -23.66 -3.66
C ALA A 167 -1.04 -23.75 -2.86
N GLY A 168 -0.95 -23.60 -1.53
CA GLY A 168 -2.09 -23.27 -0.68
C GLY A 168 -2.48 -21.80 -0.80
N TYR A 169 -3.53 -21.37 -0.10
CA TYR A 169 -4.03 -19.99 -0.18
C TYR A 169 -2.95 -18.94 0.10
N ALA A 170 -2.16 -19.11 1.16
CA ALA A 170 -1.08 -18.19 1.52
C ALA A 170 0.00 -18.09 0.42
N GLY A 171 0.45 -19.21 -0.14
CA GLY A 171 1.47 -19.23 -1.18
C GLY A 171 0.97 -18.66 -2.51
N LEU A 172 -0.29 -18.96 -2.88
CA LEU A 172 -0.92 -18.37 -4.06
C LEU A 172 -1.02 -16.84 -3.94
N MET A 173 -1.49 -16.32 -2.80
CA MET A 173 -1.59 -14.87 -2.59
C MET A 173 -0.21 -14.20 -2.57
N ALA A 174 0.78 -14.80 -1.92
CA ALA A 174 2.15 -14.30 -1.93
C ALA A 174 2.72 -14.26 -3.36
N ALA A 175 2.53 -15.33 -4.14
CA ALA A 175 3.01 -15.40 -5.52
C ALA A 175 2.35 -14.35 -6.42
N LEU A 176 1.03 -14.15 -6.29
CA LEU A 176 0.30 -13.11 -7.03
C LEU A 176 0.83 -11.71 -6.68
N GLN A 177 1.00 -11.41 -5.39
CA GLN A 177 1.46 -10.09 -4.97
C GLN A 177 2.91 -9.81 -5.39
N LEU A 178 3.81 -10.79 -5.24
CA LEU A 178 5.20 -10.67 -5.69
C LEU A 178 5.26 -10.47 -7.21
N ARG A 179 4.46 -11.20 -7.98
CA ARG A 179 4.38 -11.01 -9.43
C ARG A 179 3.85 -9.61 -9.77
N PHE A 180 2.85 -9.12 -9.04
CA PHE A 180 2.35 -7.74 -9.21
C PHE A 180 3.42 -6.68 -8.91
N PHE A 181 4.29 -6.91 -7.93
CA PHE A 181 5.45 -6.07 -7.65
C PHE A 181 6.61 -6.24 -8.65
N GLY A 182 6.44 -7.10 -9.66
CA GLY A 182 7.37 -7.27 -10.78
C GLY A 182 8.43 -8.35 -10.59
N PHE A 183 8.37 -9.12 -9.50
CA PHE A 183 9.29 -10.25 -9.30
C PHE A 183 9.04 -11.37 -10.31
N ASP A 184 10.08 -12.13 -10.63
CA ASP A 184 9.97 -13.38 -11.38
C ASP A 184 9.69 -14.51 -10.39
N VAL A 185 8.47 -15.04 -10.40
CA VAL A 185 7.99 -15.94 -9.34
C VAL A 185 7.76 -17.34 -9.87
N VAL A 186 8.37 -18.33 -9.22
CA VAL A 186 8.12 -19.76 -9.43
C VAL A 186 7.37 -20.31 -8.21
N LEU A 187 6.23 -20.95 -8.44
CA LEU A 187 5.43 -21.59 -7.39
C LEU A 187 5.58 -23.12 -7.49
N LEU A 188 6.02 -23.75 -6.40
CA LEU A 188 6.20 -25.21 -6.30
C LEU A 188 5.11 -25.80 -5.40
N GLU A 189 4.47 -26.88 -5.82
CA GLU A 189 3.47 -27.60 -5.04
C GLU A 189 3.75 -29.10 -5.09
N GLY A 190 3.70 -29.76 -3.94
CA GLY A 190 4.01 -31.19 -3.84
C GLY A 190 2.85 -32.10 -4.25
N ARG A 191 1.62 -31.58 -4.28
CA ARG A 191 0.40 -32.32 -4.66
C ARG A 191 0.04 -32.07 -6.13
N PRO A 192 -0.72 -32.96 -6.77
CA PRO A 192 -1.23 -32.76 -8.14
C PRO A 192 -2.38 -31.73 -8.22
N ARG A 193 -2.51 -30.87 -7.19
CA ARG A 193 -3.58 -29.87 -7.08
C ARG A 193 -3.12 -28.68 -6.25
N THR A 194 -3.71 -27.53 -6.50
CA THR A 194 -3.58 -26.34 -5.65
C THR A 194 -4.60 -26.36 -4.51
N GLY A 195 -4.63 -25.29 -3.71
CA GLY A 195 -5.59 -25.06 -2.63
C GLY A 195 -5.12 -25.52 -1.26
N GLY A 196 -4.16 -26.45 -1.20
CA GLY A 196 -3.61 -26.95 0.06
C GLY A 196 -4.69 -27.56 0.96
N ARG A 197 -4.98 -26.88 2.08
CA ARG A 197 -6.02 -27.24 3.06
C ARG A 197 -7.44 -26.81 2.66
N VAL A 198 -7.62 -26.12 1.54
CA VAL A 198 -8.93 -25.93 0.90
C VAL A 198 -9.05 -27.01 -0.17
N MET A 199 -10.05 -27.89 -0.04
CA MET A 199 -10.22 -29.03 -0.92
C MET A 199 -11.69 -29.36 -1.09
N THR A 200 -12.22 -29.09 -2.28
CA THR A 200 -13.55 -29.52 -2.68
C THR A 200 -13.47 -30.89 -3.36
N TYR A 201 -14.07 -31.89 -2.73
CA TYR A 201 -14.30 -33.20 -3.33
C TYR A 201 -15.52 -33.14 -4.25
N ARG A 202 -15.41 -33.70 -5.45
CA ARG A 202 -16.49 -33.78 -6.44
C ARG A 202 -16.68 -35.24 -6.81
N PHE A 203 -17.92 -35.68 -6.85
CA PHE A 203 -18.26 -37.08 -7.12
C PHE A 203 -19.54 -37.16 -7.94
N ASP A 204 -19.62 -38.19 -8.77
CA ASP A 204 -20.85 -38.55 -9.47
C ASP A 204 -21.51 -39.69 -8.69
N ASN A 205 -22.82 -39.60 -8.44
CA ASN A 205 -23.55 -40.73 -7.89
C ASN A 205 -24.00 -41.68 -9.02
N LYS A 206 -24.42 -42.90 -8.65
CA LYS A 206 -24.86 -43.94 -9.60
C LYS A 206 -26.11 -43.54 -10.41
N GLN A 207 -26.80 -42.46 -10.05
CA GLN A 207 -27.93 -41.90 -10.78
C GLN A 207 -27.53 -40.74 -11.71
N GLY A 208 -26.24 -40.45 -11.88
CA GLY A 208 -25.75 -39.36 -12.73
C GLY A 208 -25.86 -37.96 -12.11
N VAL A 209 -26.18 -37.86 -10.82
CA VAL A 209 -26.18 -36.58 -10.09
C VAL A 209 -24.74 -36.24 -9.69
N LYS A 210 -24.32 -35.03 -10.05
CA LYS A 210 -23.02 -34.47 -9.65
C LYS A 210 -23.13 -33.85 -8.26
N GLY A 211 -22.38 -34.38 -7.30
CA GLY A 211 -22.27 -33.85 -5.94
C GLY A 211 -20.91 -33.19 -5.70
N CYS A 212 -20.88 -32.30 -4.71
CA CYS A 212 -19.62 -31.78 -4.19
C CYS A 212 -19.70 -31.57 -2.67
N GLY A 213 -18.55 -31.63 -2.01
CA GLY A 213 -18.41 -31.34 -0.58
C GLY A 213 -16.98 -30.93 -0.25
N ASP A 214 -16.83 -30.02 0.71
CA ASP A 214 -15.51 -29.55 1.13
C ASP A 214 -14.93 -30.44 2.25
N LEU A 215 -13.71 -30.93 2.02
CA LEU A 215 -12.93 -31.71 2.99
C LEU A 215 -11.92 -30.82 3.75
N GLY A 216 -12.05 -29.51 3.62
CA GLY A 216 -11.09 -28.52 4.09
C GLY A 216 -11.78 -27.24 4.56
N GLY A 217 -11.13 -26.10 4.32
CA GLY A 217 -11.75 -24.79 4.63
C GLY A 217 -13.08 -24.61 3.89
N MET A 218 -14.16 -24.45 4.65
CA MET A 218 -15.54 -24.33 4.16
C MET A 218 -16.28 -23.10 4.72
N ILE A 219 -15.90 -22.63 5.91
CA ILE A 219 -16.62 -21.59 6.64
C ILE A 219 -15.86 -20.27 6.54
N VAL A 220 -16.56 -19.20 6.15
CA VAL A 220 -16.10 -17.81 6.28
C VAL A 220 -16.68 -17.24 7.56
N MET A 221 -15.81 -16.91 8.51
CA MET A 221 -16.20 -16.43 9.84
C MET A 221 -16.48 -14.93 9.80
N GLY A 222 -17.70 -14.57 9.42
CA GLY A 222 -18.13 -13.17 9.28
C GLY A 222 -17.62 -12.51 8.01
N ILE A 223 -18.37 -11.51 7.56
CA ILE A 223 -17.95 -10.57 6.52
C ILE A 223 -17.84 -9.22 7.23
N GLY A 224 -16.63 -8.68 7.31
CA GLY A 224 -16.40 -7.35 7.87
C GLY A 224 -17.11 -6.29 7.06
#